data_AF-A0A536LXA8-F1
#
_entry.id   AF-A0A536LXA8-F1
#
_cell.length_a   1.000
_cell.length_b   1.000
_cell.length_c   1.000
_cell.angle_alpha   90.00
_cell.angle_beta   90.00
_cell.angle_gamma   90.00
#
_symmetry.space_group_name_H-M   'P 1'
#
loop_
_entity.id
_entity.type
_entity.pdbx_description
1 polymer ?
#
loop_
_entity_poly.entity_id
_entity_poly.type
_entity_poly.pdbx_seq_one_letter_code
_entity_poly.pdbx_strand_id
1 'polypeptide(L)'
;MRLYIGIVLAAALALAGVLLGVWWSPFVVGLALGALDRRARVAVPVGAAIGLLAWAIPLAAVHIQYGLGPTAQSLAAIMGFDHRGAVPVVLTLLVGTLLGATGAWLVSAARFMAPGRSG
;
A
#
# COMPACT_ATOMS: atom_id res chain seq x y z
N MET A 1 -9.14 20.81 -3.83
CA MET A 1 -9.22 20.50 -2.38
C MET A 1 -9.86 19.13 -2.10
N ARG A 2 -11.05 18.83 -2.61
CA ARG A 2 -11.75 17.54 -2.37
C ARG A 2 -10.94 16.28 -2.72
N LEU A 3 -10.17 16.30 -3.82
CA LEU A 3 -9.27 15.21 -4.19
C LEU A 3 -8.14 14.99 -3.18
N TYR A 4 -7.45 16.06 -2.77
CA TYR A 4 -6.37 15.99 -1.77
C TYR A 4 -6.87 15.45 -0.43
N ILE A 5 -8.04 15.89 0.02
CA ILE A 5 -8.68 15.36 1.24
C ILE A 5 -8.94 13.86 1.08
N GLY A 6 -9.45 13.43 -0.08
CA GLY A 6 -9.66 12.01 -0.36
C GLY A 6 -8.37 11.19 -0.33
N ILE A 7 -7.27 11.70 -0.89
CA ILE A 7 -5.96 11.02 -0.88
C ILE A 7 -5.42 10.91 0.56
N VAL A 8 -5.50 11.99 1.34
CA VAL A 8 -5.04 11.98 2.74
C VAL A 8 -5.87 11.00 3.57
N LEU A 9 -7.19 11.00 3.40
CA LEU A 9 -8.09 10.10 4.11
C LEU A 9 -7.85 8.63 3.70
N ALA A 10 -7.63 8.37 2.41
CA ALA A 10 -7.23 7.07 1.89
C ALA A 10 -5.92 6.58 2.53
N ALA A 11 -4.91 7.45 2.59
CA ALA A 11 -3.64 7.13 3.23
C ALA A 11 -3.79 6.83 4.73
N ALA A 12 -4.59 7.63 5.44
CA ALA A 12 -4.88 7.43 6.85
C ALA A 12 -5.60 6.09 7.11
N LEU A 13 -6.59 5.74 6.28
CA LEU A 13 -7.31 4.46 6.39
C LEU A 13 -6.42 3.26 6.09
N ALA A 14 -5.57 3.35 5.07
CA ALA A 14 -4.60 2.29 4.74
C ALA A 14 -3.65 2.07 5.93
N LEU A 15 -3.06 3.15 6.44
CA LEU A 15 -2.15 3.11 7.58
C LEU A 15 -2.83 2.56 8.84
N ALA A 16 -4.02 3.06 9.19
CA ALA A 16 -4.78 2.57 10.33
C ALA A 16 -5.09 1.08 10.21
N GLY A 17 -5.48 0.61 9.02
CA GLY A 17 -5.70 -0.80 8.76
C GLY A 17 -4.45 -1.65 8.99
N VAL A 18 -3.29 -1.22 8.47
CA VAL A 18 -2.01 -1.92 8.69
C VAL A 18 -1.66 -1.97 10.18
N LEU A 19 -1.82 -0.87 10.91
CA LEU A 19 -1.57 -0.80 12.35
C LEU A 19 -2.51 -1.70 13.18
N LEU A 20 -3.73 -1.93 12.70
CA LEU A 20 -4.70 -2.85 13.31
C LEU A 20 -4.48 -4.32 12.89
N GLY A 21 -3.43 -4.62 12.12
CA GLY A 21 -3.14 -5.98 11.62
C GLY A 21 -3.89 -6.35 10.34
N VAL A 22 -4.67 -5.44 9.77
CA VAL A 22 -5.38 -5.61 8.50
C VAL A 22 -4.40 -5.35 7.34
N TRP A 23 -3.49 -6.31 7.13
CA TRP A 23 -2.40 -6.21 6.15
C TRP A 23 -2.87 -6.00 4.70
N TRP A 24 -4.10 -6.39 4.36
CA TRP A 24 -4.72 -6.20 3.05
C TRP A 24 -5.36 -4.81 2.86
N SER A 25 -5.37 -3.94 3.87
CA SER A 25 -6.01 -2.61 3.79
C SER A 25 -5.52 -1.74 2.62
N PRO A 26 -4.22 -1.72 2.22
CA PRO A 26 -3.77 -0.88 1.12
C PRO A 26 -4.41 -1.27 -0.22
N PHE A 27 -4.75 -2.55 -0.38
CA PHE A 27 -5.43 -3.04 -1.58
C PHE A 27 -6.85 -2.48 -1.69
N VAL A 28 -7.63 -2.51 -0.61
CA VAL A 28 -9.01 -1.97 -0.61
C VAL A 28 -9.03 -0.47 -0.78
N VAL A 29 -8.06 0.24 -0.20
CA VAL A 29 -7.87 1.67 -0.46
C VAL A 29 -7.49 1.93 -1.91
N GLY A 30 -6.60 1.09 -2.48
CA GLY A 30 -6.28 1.11 -3.90
C GLY A 30 -7.52 0.94 -4.78
N LEU A 31 -8.37 -0.05 -4.49
CA LEU A 31 -9.65 -0.26 -5.19
C LEU A 31 -10.52 1.01 -5.14
N ALA A 32 -10.67 1.61 -3.96
CA ALA A 32 -11.48 2.82 -3.77
C ALA A 32 -10.94 4.02 -4.59
N LEU A 33 -9.62 4.21 -4.62
CA LEU A 33 -8.98 5.24 -5.46
C LEU A 33 -9.17 4.96 -6.94
N GLY A 34 -8.97 3.70 -7.34
CA GLY A 34 -9.24 3.21 -8.68
C GLY A 34 -10.71 3.29 -9.09
N ALA A 35 -11.64 3.48 -8.14
CA ALA A 35 -13.08 3.72 -8.34
C ALA A 35 -13.46 5.22 -8.34
N LEU A 36 -12.72 6.06 -7.62
CA LEU A 36 -12.98 7.49 -7.52
C LEU A 36 -12.38 8.31 -8.67
N ASP A 37 -11.18 7.93 -9.12
CA ASP A 37 -10.48 8.67 -10.18
C ASP A 37 -10.62 7.96 -11.53
N ARG A 38 -10.98 8.70 -12.59
CA ARG A 38 -11.09 8.18 -13.96
C ARG A 38 -9.73 8.00 -14.63
N ARG A 39 -8.69 8.67 -14.13
CA ARG A 39 -7.35 8.64 -14.74
C ARG A 39 -6.51 7.56 -14.08
N ALA A 40 -6.49 6.37 -14.68
CA ALA A 40 -5.65 5.25 -14.24
C ALA A 40 -4.17 5.64 -14.08
N ARG A 41 -3.67 6.55 -14.93
CA ARG A 41 -2.31 7.10 -14.88
C ARG A 41 -1.99 7.87 -13.59
N VAL A 42 -3.00 8.31 -12.84
CA VAL A 42 -2.85 9.00 -11.55
C VAL A 42 -3.23 8.06 -10.41
N ALA A 43 -4.35 7.32 -10.55
CA ALA A 43 -4.84 6.42 -9.52
C ALA A 43 -3.82 5.32 -9.14
N VAL A 44 -3.16 4.72 -10.14
CA VAL A 44 -2.21 3.61 -9.91
C VAL A 44 -0.95 4.07 -9.17
N PRO A 45 -0.25 5.14 -9.59
CA PRO A 45 0.89 5.65 -8.82
C PRO A 45 0.51 6.14 -7.41
N VAL A 46 -0.66 6.78 -7.25
CA VAL A 46 -1.12 7.23 -5.93
C VAL A 46 -1.44 6.05 -5.02
N GLY A 47 -2.11 5.01 -5.54
CA GLY A 47 -2.36 3.77 -4.79
C GLY A 47 -1.06 3.08 -4.38
N ALA A 48 -0.08 3.01 -5.29
CA ALA A 48 1.25 2.49 -4.99
C ALA A 48 1.95 3.28 -3.87
N ALA A 49 1.94 4.61 -3.94
CA ALA A 49 2.55 5.48 -2.94
C ALA A 49 1.88 5.33 -1.57
N ILE A 50 0.55 5.22 -1.53
CA ILE A 50 -0.17 4.99 -0.28
C ILE A 50 0.18 3.62 0.31
N GLY A 51 0.23 2.58 -0.51
CA GLY A 51 0.62 1.24 -0.05
C GLY A 51 2.05 1.17 0.46
N LEU A 52 2.97 1.89 -0.19
CA LEU A 52 4.34 2.06 0.28
C LEU A 52 4.37 2.76 1.65
N LEU A 53 3.69 3.91 1.78
CA LEU A 53 3.67 4.69 3.02
C LEU A 53 3.02 3.96 4.18
N ALA A 54 1.92 3.23 3.92
CA ALA A 54 1.22 2.45 4.94
C ALA A 54 2.11 1.40 5.60
N TRP A 55 3.10 0.87 4.88
CA TRP A 55 4.09 -0.07 5.41
C TRP A 55 5.40 0.59 5.87
N ALA A 56 5.85 1.63 5.17
CA ALA A 56 7.08 2.35 5.51
C ALA A 56 6.97 3.08 6.85
N ILE A 57 5.82 3.67 7.17
CA ILE A 57 5.63 4.44 8.41
C ILE A 57 5.76 3.54 9.66
N PRO A 58 5.04 2.41 9.78
CA PRO A 58 5.21 1.50 10.91
C PRO A 58 6.63 0.93 10.99
N LEU A 59 7.23 0.54 9.86
CA LEU A 59 8.61 0.05 9.82
C LEU A 59 9.60 1.10 10.31
N ALA A 60 9.45 2.36 9.88
CA ALA A 60 10.27 3.46 10.34
C ALA A 60 10.06 3.75 11.84
N ALA A 61 8.84 3.66 12.35
CA ALA A 61 8.55 3.84 13.77
C ALA A 61 9.23 2.77 14.64
N VAL A 62 9.10 1.50 14.27
CA VAL A 62 9.79 0.39 14.95
C VAL A 62 11.31 0.56 14.83
N HIS A 63 11.78 0.97 13.65
CA HIS A 63 13.18 1.25 13.43
C HIS A 63 13.73 2.35 14.36
N ILE A 64 13.01 3.47 14.53
CA ILE A 64 13.41 4.56 15.43
C ILE A 64 13.41 4.09 16.90
N GLN A 65 12.48 3.22 17.28
CA GLN A 65 12.36 2.71 18.65
C GLN A 65 13.44 1.67 19.00
N TYR A 66 13.80 0.79 18.07
CA TYR A 66 14.63 -0.40 18.36
C TYR A 66 15.95 -0.45 17.58
N GLY A 67 16.21 0.47 16.66
CA GLY A 67 17.43 0.51 15.83
C GLY A 67 17.34 -0.29 14.51
N LEU A 68 18.28 -0.04 13.59
CA LEU A 68 18.30 -0.63 12.22
C LEU A 68 18.49 -2.15 12.27
N GLY A 69 19.44 -2.60 13.10
CA GLY A 69 19.82 -4.02 13.20
C GLY A 69 18.71 -4.91 13.80
N PRO A 70 18.17 -4.59 14.99
CA PRO A 70 17.22 -5.47 15.68
C PRO A 70 15.89 -5.63 14.95
N THR A 71 15.38 -4.56 14.34
CA THR A 71 14.13 -4.59 13.57
C THR A 71 14.27 -5.45 12.31
N ALA A 72 15.36 -5.23 11.58
CA ALA A 72 15.66 -5.98 10.36
C ALA A 72 15.92 -7.46 10.68
N GLN A 73 16.66 -7.77 11.75
CA GLN A 73 16.90 -9.14 12.21
C GLN A 73 15.63 -9.84 12.68
N SER A 74 14.74 -9.14 13.38
CA SER A 74 13.46 -9.71 13.83
C SER A 74 12.58 -10.09 12.63
N LEU A 75 12.50 -9.23 11.61
CA LEU A 75 11.80 -9.55 10.36
C LEU A 75 12.48 -10.70 9.60
N ALA A 76 13.81 -10.75 9.61
CA ALA A 76 14.59 -11.82 9.02
C ALA A 76 14.29 -13.17 9.68
N ALA A 77 14.29 -13.21 11.01
CA ALA A 77 13.95 -14.39 11.79
C ALA A 77 12.51 -14.89 11.52
N ILE A 78 11.54 -13.97 11.44
CA ILE A 78 10.13 -14.32 11.16
C ILE A 78 9.96 -14.88 9.75
N MET A 79 10.63 -14.29 8.76
CA MET A 79 10.54 -14.72 7.35
C MET A 79 11.51 -15.86 6.98
N GLY A 80 12.32 -16.34 7.93
CA GLY A 80 13.31 -17.41 7.69
C GLY A 80 14.54 -16.97 6.88
N PHE A 81 14.83 -15.68 6.81
CA PHE A 81 16.05 -15.14 6.21
C PHE A 81 17.08 -14.89 7.31
N ASP A 82 18.15 -15.69 7.42
CA ASP A 82 19.16 -15.58 8.50
C ASP A 82 19.71 -14.16 8.74
N HIS A 83 20.74 -13.75 7.99
CA HIS A 83 21.51 -12.52 8.28
C HIS A 83 21.15 -11.37 7.34
N ARG A 84 20.18 -11.57 6.45
CA ARG A 84 19.81 -10.61 5.40
C ARG A 84 18.55 -9.82 5.79
N GLY A 85 18.56 -9.13 6.92
CA GLY A 85 17.41 -8.37 7.42
C GLY A 85 16.89 -7.28 6.48
N ALA A 86 17.71 -6.80 5.53
CA ALA A 86 17.25 -5.88 4.48
C ALA A 86 16.24 -6.51 3.51
N VAL A 87 16.33 -7.82 3.25
CA VAL A 87 15.45 -8.52 2.30
C VAL A 87 13.99 -8.51 2.77
N PRO A 88 13.66 -8.91 4.02
CA PRO A 88 12.31 -8.79 4.57
C PRO A 88 11.72 -7.39 4.51
N VAL A 89 12.52 -6.35 4.78
CA VAL A 89 12.07 -4.95 4.74
C VAL A 89 11.70 -4.56 3.32
N VAL A 90 12.58 -4.84 2.35
CA VAL A 90 12.32 -4.58 0.93
C VAL A 90 11.09 -5.34 0.45
N LEU A 91 10.96 -6.62 0.81
CA LEU A 91 9.78 -7.43 0.45
C LEU A 91 8.50 -6.84 1.04
N THR A 92 8.52 -6.41 2.29
CA THR A 92 7.34 -5.82 2.95
C THR A 92 6.89 -4.53 2.24
N LEU A 93 7.85 -3.66 1.90
CA LEU A 93 7.58 -2.43 1.14
C LEU A 93 7.06 -2.73 -0.27
N LEU A 94 7.65 -3.73 -0.94
CA LEU A 94 7.19 -4.17 -2.27
C LEU A 94 5.78 -4.72 -2.22
N VAL A 95 5.47 -5.58 -1.24
CA VAL A 95 4.12 -6.14 -1.05
C VAL A 95 3.11 -5.02 -0.80
N GLY A 96 3.41 -4.07 0.08
CA GLY A 96 2.55 -2.91 0.33
C GLY A 96 2.29 -2.08 -0.92
N THR A 97 3.36 -1.77 -1.67
CA THR A 97 3.29 -1.00 -2.92
C THR A 97 2.48 -1.72 -3.98
N LEU A 98 2.71 -3.01 -4.17
CA LEU A 98 2.00 -3.84 -5.13
C LEU A 98 0.52 -3.96 -4.76
N LEU A 99 0.17 -4.18 -3.49
CA LEU A 99 -1.23 -4.21 -3.05
C LEU A 99 -1.97 -2.93 -3.43
N GLY A 100 -1.39 -1.76 -3.12
CA GLY A 100 -1.99 -0.47 -3.47
C GLY A 100 -2.11 -0.25 -4.97
N ALA A 101 -1.06 -0.60 -5.74
CA ALA A 101 -1.04 -0.47 -7.19
C ALA A 101 -2.07 -1.40 -7.86
N THR A 102 -2.09 -2.67 -7.47
CA THR A 102 -2.97 -3.71 -8.03
C THR A 102 -4.43 -3.40 -7.73
N GLY A 103 -4.76 -2.94 -6.52
CA GLY A 103 -6.13 -2.51 -6.21
C GLY A 103 -6.60 -1.37 -7.12
N ALA A 104 -5.79 -0.32 -7.27
CA ALA A 104 -6.13 0.80 -8.15
C ALA A 104 -6.22 0.39 -9.63
N TRP A 105 -5.32 -0.50 -10.06
CA TRP A 105 -5.28 -0.99 -11.42
C TRP A 105 -6.48 -1.87 -11.76
N LEU A 106 -6.86 -2.81 -10.89
CA LEU A 106 -7.99 -3.73 -11.14
C LEU A 106 -9.30 -2.99 -11.41
N VAL A 107 -9.63 -2.01 -10.57
CA VAL A 107 -10.86 -1.22 -10.77
C VAL A 107 -10.75 -0.33 -11.99
N SER A 108 -9.58 0.25 -12.25
CA SER A 108 -9.36 1.03 -13.46
C SER A 108 -9.58 0.17 -14.71
N ALA A 109 -9.00 -1.03 -14.76
CA ALA A 109 -9.13 -1.97 -15.86
C ALA A 109 -10.56 -2.47 -16.05
N ALA A 110 -11.24 -2.84 -14.95
CA ALA A 110 -12.63 -3.28 -14.99
C ALA A 110 -13.56 -2.24 -15.62
N ARG A 111 -13.28 -0.94 -15.42
CA ARG A 111 -14.06 0.14 -16.03
C ARG A 111 -13.85 0.32 -17.53
N PHE A 112 -12.69 -0.07 -18.07
CA PHE A 112 -12.46 -0.09 -19.51
C PHE A 112 -13.08 -1.32 -20.19
N MET A 113 -13.22 -2.43 -19.45
CA MET A 113 -13.82 -3.68 -19.97
C MET A 113 -15.34 -3.71 -19.84
N ALA A 114 -15.93 -2.91 -18.94
CA ALA A 114 -17.38 -2.80 -18.84
C ALA A 114 -17.91 -2.24 -20.18
N PRO A 115 -18.68 -3.03 -20.96
CA PRO A 115 -19.24 -2.55 -22.20
C PRO A 115 -20.07 -1.31 -21.90
N GLY A 116 -19.74 -0.21 -22.59
CA GLY A 116 -20.53 1.00 -22.52
C GLY A 116 -21.98 0.62 -22.76
N ARG A 117 -22.87 1.04 -21.85
CA ARG A 117 -24.30 1.10 -22.17
C ARG A 117 -24.42 2.00 -23.40
N SER A 118 -24.57 1.37 -24.56
CA SER A 118 -25.05 2.00 -25.78
C SER A 118 -26.45 2.52 -25.47
N GLY A 119 -26.53 3.83 -25.25
CA GLY A 119 -27.75 4.63 -25.29
C GLY A 119 -27.66 5.57 -26.46
#